data_AF-A0A0F0FPX2-F1
#
_entry.id   AF-A0A0F0FPX2-F1
#
_cell.length_a   1.000
_cell.length_b   1.000
_cell.length_c   1.000
_cell.angle_alpha   90.00
_cell.angle_beta   90.00
_cell.angle_gamma   90.00
#
_symmetry.space_group_name_H-M   'P 1'
#
loop_
_entity.id
_entity.type
_entity.pdbx_description
1 polymer ?
#
loop_
_entity_poly.entity_id
_entity_poly.type
_entity_poly.pdbx_seq_one_letter_code
_entity_poly.pdbx_strand_id
1 'polypeptide(L)'
;MSIFSPPNKKGEPARRIFTNGLLWFAFGAVVCFTADKSLLPARAIDKYYDVGLFWYQVAAAIVVLTIFAVIRRKARTDAEAENARYYAELTFDELGGILINFGSLAFVTAWVSHDWSPLFATVLNYVIGYFLIRKS
;
A
#
# COMPACT_ATOMS: atom_id res chain seq x y z
N MET A 1 -21.32 -24.20 -15.48
CA MET A 1 -19.87 -24.42 -15.34
C MET A 1 -19.23 -23.05 -15.13
N SER A 2 -18.91 -22.70 -13.88
CA SER A 2 -18.34 -21.37 -13.55
C SER A 2 -16.84 -21.39 -13.85
N ILE A 3 -16.43 -20.61 -14.86
CA ILE A 3 -15.01 -20.44 -15.26
C ILE A 3 -14.25 -19.54 -14.26
N PHE A 4 -14.95 -18.97 -13.28
CA PHE A 4 -14.36 -18.21 -12.17
C PHE A 4 -14.57 -18.98 -10.87
N SER A 5 -13.83 -20.08 -10.70
CA SER A 5 -13.47 -20.47 -9.35
C SER A 5 -12.63 -19.31 -8.78
N PRO A 6 -13.00 -18.70 -7.64
CA PRO A 6 -12.14 -17.69 -7.05
C PRO A 6 -10.76 -18.31 -6.89
N PRO A 7 -9.69 -17.65 -7.38
CA PRO A 7 -8.35 -18.22 -7.32
C PRO A 7 -8.05 -18.58 -5.87
N ASN A 8 -7.42 -19.73 -5.66
CA ASN A 8 -6.94 -20.16 -4.35
C ASN A 8 -6.25 -18.97 -3.65
N LYS A 9 -6.90 -18.45 -2.59
CA LYS A 9 -6.64 -17.12 -2.01
C LYS A 9 -5.42 -17.10 -1.08
N LYS A 10 -4.84 -18.27 -0.82
CA LYS A 10 -3.55 -18.41 -0.14
C LYS A 10 -2.46 -17.67 -0.93
N GLY A 11 -1.89 -16.64 -0.30
CA GLY A 11 -0.77 -15.86 -0.86
C GLY A 11 -1.16 -14.55 -1.55
N GLU A 12 -2.41 -14.09 -1.43
CA GLU A 12 -2.85 -12.81 -1.99
C GLU A 12 -1.96 -11.60 -1.58
N PRO A 13 -1.55 -11.44 -0.30
CA PRO A 13 -0.64 -10.34 0.06
C PRO A 13 0.70 -10.40 -0.67
N ALA A 14 1.29 -11.59 -0.80
CA ALA A 14 2.58 -11.77 -1.47
C ALA A 14 2.49 -11.49 -2.98
N ARG A 15 1.40 -11.93 -3.63
CA ARG A 15 1.13 -11.63 -5.05
C ARG A 15 0.94 -10.13 -5.27
N ARG A 16 0.22 -9.44 -4.38
CA ARG A 16 0.05 -7.97 -4.44
C ARG A 16 1.38 -7.25 -4.31
N ILE A 17 2.22 -7.61 -3.33
CA ILE A 17 3.57 -7.03 -3.17
C ILE A 17 4.41 -7.25 -4.42
N PHE A 18 4.42 -8.47 -4.95
CA PHE A 18 5.19 -8.80 -6.15
C PHE A 18 4.73 -8.01 -7.37
N THR A 19 3.42 -8.00 -7.68
CA THR A 19 2.87 -7.26 -8.82
C THR A 19 3.09 -5.77 -8.67
N ASN A 20 2.89 -5.21 -7.47
CA ASN A 20 3.11 -3.79 -7.23
C ASN A 20 4.60 -3.42 -7.38
N GLY A 21 5.50 -4.25 -6.84
CA GLY A 21 6.95 -4.09 -7.02
C GLY A 21 7.37 -4.14 -8.50
N LEU A 22 6.83 -5.05 -9.29
CA LEU A 22 7.08 -5.12 -10.74
C LEU A 22 6.61 -3.86 -11.47
N LEU A 23 5.41 -3.37 -11.16
CA LEU A 23 4.85 -2.17 -11.78
C LEU A 23 5.71 -0.94 -11.49
N TRP A 24 6.10 -0.77 -10.24
CA TRP A 24 6.97 0.33 -9.82
C TRP A 24 8.38 0.21 -10.41
N PHE A 25 8.94 -0.99 -10.47
CA PHE A 25 10.21 -1.23 -11.15
C PHE A 25 10.16 -0.84 -12.63
N ALA A 26 9.09 -1.24 -13.35
CA ALA A 26 8.88 -0.85 -14.74
C ALA A 26 8.73 0.68 -14.88
N PHE A 27 8.00 1.34 -13.98
CA PHE A 27 7.90 2.79 -13.92
C PHE A 27 9.28 3.46 -13.75
N GLY A 28 10.09 2.98 -12.80
CA GLY A 28 11.45 3.48 -12.57
C GLY A 28 12.34 3.34 -13.81
N ALA A 29 12.26 2.20 -14.50
CA ALA A 29 12.98 2.00 -15.76
C ALA A 29 12.54 3.03 -16.81
N VAL A 30 11.24 3.21 -17.02
CA VAL A 30 10.70 4.20 -17.97
C VAL A 30 11.22 5.61 -17.63
N VAL A 31 11.19 6.02 -16.37
CA VAL A 31 11.72 7.32 -15.94
C VAL A 31 13.22 7.45 -16.29
N CYS A 32 14.04 6.44 -16.00
CA CYS A 32 15.47 6.47 -16.33
C CYS A 32 15.74 6.62 -17.83
N PHE A 33 14.89 6.06 -18.69
CA PHE A 33 15.05 6.13 -20.15
C PHE A 33 14.42 7.37 -20.80
N THR A 34 13.45 8.02 -20.14
CA THR A 34 12.66 9.12 -20.72
C THR A 34 12.90 10.47 -20.05
N ALA A 35 13.44 10.50 -18.84
CA ALA A 35 13.78 11.75 -18.15
C ALA A 35 14.84 12.51 -18.95
N ASP A 36 14.67 13.83 -19.02
CA ASP A 36 15.67 14.74 -19.57
C ASP A 36 17.00 14.52 -18.84
N LYS A 37 18.05 14.14 -19.58
CA LYS A 37 19.38 13.85 -19.03
C LYS A 37 20.01 15.06 -18.31
N SER A 38 19.49 16.27 -18.53
CA SER A 38 19.89 17.48 -17.81
C SER A 38 19.33 17.55 -16.38
N LEU A 39 18.23 16.85 -16.10
CA LEU A 39 17.70 16.63 -14.77
C LEU A 39 18.28 15.31 -14.23
N LEU A 40 18.95 15.36 -13.08
CA LEU A 40 19.33 14.14 -12.37
C LEU A 40 18.06 13.29 -12.15
N PRO A 41 18.05 12.00 -12.54
CA PRO A 41 16.88 11.12 -12.39
C PRO A 41 16.27 11.13 -10.98
N ALA A 42 17.09 11.32 -9.94
CA ALA A 42 16.67 11.55 -8.56
C ALA A 42 15.65 12.71 -8.42
N ARG A 43 15.97 13.88 -8.99
CA ARG A 43 15.11 15.08 -8.91
C ARG A 43 13.81 14.94 -9.70
N ALA A 44 13.80 14.09 -10.73
CA ALA A 44 12.58 13.78 -11.46
C ALA A 44 11.62 12.96 -10.59
N ILE A 45 12.14 12.10 -9.71
CA ILE A 45 11.34 11.24 -8.84
C ILE A 45 10.89 11.93 -7.56
N ASP A 46 11.63 12.91 -7.04
CA ASP A 46 11.22 13.69 -5.85
C ASP A 46 9.81 14.30 -6.00
N LYS A 47 9.39 14.65 -7.22
CA LYS A 47 8.04 15.16 -7.51
C LYS A 47 6.94 14.12 -7.31
N TYR A 48 7.27 12.84 -7.39
CA TYR A 48 6.34 11.73 -7.23
C TYR A 48 6.38 11.14 -5.81
N TYR A 49 7.36 11.55 -4.99
CA TYR A 49 7.54 11.13 -3.60
C TYR A 49 6.84 12.10 -2.62
N ASP A 50 5.49 12.16 -2.66
CA ASP A 50 4.72 13.00 -1.74
C ASP A 50 4.46 12.29 -0.40
N VAL A 51 5.41 12.46 0.53
CA VAL A 51 5.35 11.95 1.91
C VAL A 51 4.17 12.55 2.68
N GLY A 52 3.77 13.78 2.37
CA GLY A 52 2.67 14.46 3.05
C GLY A 52 1.33 13.79 2.74
N LEU A 53 1.07 13.56 1.45
CA LEU A 53 -0.12 12.83 1.00
C LEU A 53 -0.21 11.44 1.63
N PHE A 54 0.91 10.71 1.68
CA PHE A 54 0.99 9.41 2.34
C PHE A 54 0.52 9.47 3.80
N TRP A 55 1.06 10.40 4.60
CA TRP A 55 0.65 10.53 6.01
C TRP A 55 -0.80 10.97 6.17
N TYR A 56 -1.34 11.79 5.27
CA TYR A 56 -2.77 12.13 5.28
C TYR A 56 -3.65 10.90 5.01
N GLN A 57 -3.24 10.01 4.09
CA GLN A 57 -3.96 8.76 3.85
C GLN A 57 -3.91 7.82 5.06
N VAL A 58 -2.75 7.69 5.72
CA VAL A 58 -2.61 6.92 6.96
C VAL A 58 -3.50 7.49 8.06
N ALA A 59 -3.47 8.82 8.26
CA ALA A 59 -4.31 9.48 9.26
C ALA A 59 -5.81 9.29 8.98
N ALA A 60 -6.24 9.40 7.72
CA ALA A 60 -7.61 9.15 7.32
C ALA A 60 -8.05 7.71 7.63
N ALA A 61 -7.21 6.71 7.35
CA ALA A 61 -7.48 5.32 7.68
C ALA A 61 -7.65 5.11 9.19
N ILE A 62 -6.80 5.74 10.02
CA ILE A 62 -6.89 5.68 11.49
C ILE A 62 -8.22 6.27 11.98
N VAL A 63 -8.66 7.40 11.42
CA VAL A 63 -9.95 8.02 11.76
C VAL A 63 -11.11 7.06 11.43
N VAL A 64 -11.11 6.47 10.24
CA VAL A 64 -12.16 5.51 9.81
C VAL A 64 -12.18 4.27 10.70
N LEU A 65 -11.02 3.69 11.00
CA LEU A 65 -10.91 2.55 11.92
C LEU A 65 -11.43 2.89 13.32
N THR A 66 -11.17 4.10 13.81
CA THR A 66 -11.68 4.58 15.10
C THR A 66 -13.21 4.67 15.08
N ILE A 67 -13.80 5.20 13.99
CA ILE A 67 -15.25 5.27 13.82
C ILE A 67 -15.86 3.87 13.90
N PHE A 68 -15.36 2.91 13.12
CA PHE A 68 -15.88 1.54 13.15
C PHE A 68 -15.66 0.82 14.48
N ALA A 69 -14.54 1.09 15.17
CA ALA A 69 -14.30 0.58 16.53
C ALA A 69 -15.34 1.11 17.53
N VAL A 70 -15.70 2.40 17.44
CA VAL A 70 -16.74 3.01 18.28
C VAL A 70 -18.13 2.45 17.96
N ILE A 71 -18.47 2.32 16.66
CA ILE A 71 -19.75 1.72 16.24
C ILE A 71 -19.85 0.30 16.78
N ARG A 72 -18.82 -0.54 16.56
CA ARG A 72 -18.80 -1.92 17.06
C ARG A 72 -18.97 -2.00 18.57
N ARG A 73 -18.33 -1.11 19.34
CA ARG A 73 -18.45 -1.06 20.80
C ARG A 73 -19.86 -0.65 21.28
N LYS A 74 -20.57 0.15 20.49
CA LYS A 74 -21.92 0.65 20.81
C LYS A 74 -23.03 -0.15 20.13
N ALA A 75 -22.68 -1.16 19.35
CA ALA A 75 -23.62 -1.96 18.58
C ALA A 75 -24.64 -2.63 19.49
N ARG A 76 -25.92 -2.56 19.10
CA ARG A 76 -27.03 -3.18 19.85
C ARG A 76 -27.43 -4.55 19.30
N THR A 77 -26.91 -4.90 18.13
CA THR A 77 -27.19 -6.15 17.45
C THR A 77 -25.89 -6.78 16.96
N ASP A 78 -25.88 -8.11 16.89
CA ASP A 78 -24.73 -8.85 16.35
C ASP A 78 -24.48 -8.49 14.88
N ALA A 79 -25.54 -8.22 14.10
CA ALA A 79 -25.43 -7.81 12.71
C ALA A 79 -24.71 -6.45 12.55
N GLU A 80 -25.00 -5.49 13.42
CA GLU A 80 -24.33 -4.18 13.42
C GLU A 80 -22.85 -4.31 13.82
N ALA A 81 -22.55 -5.12 14.83
CA ALA A 81 -21.18 -5.39 15.25
C ALA A 81 -20.37 -6.09 14.15
N GLU A 82 -20.99 -7.03 13.44
CA GLU A 82 -20.38 -7.77 12.33
C GLU A 82 -20.13 -6.88 11.12
N ASN A 83 -21.08 -6.02 10.75
CA ASN A 83 -20.90 -5.04 9.67
C ASN A 83 -19.75 -4.07 9.99
N ALA A 84 -19.69 -3.54 11.22
CA ALA A 84 -18.59 -2.67 11.64
C ALA A 84 -17.23 -3.38 11.60
N ARG A 85 -17.18 -4.67 11.96
CA ARG A 85 -15.98 -5.50 11.81
C ARG A 85 -15.58 -5.63 10.34
N TYR A 86 -16.53 -5.97 9.48
CA TYR A 86 -16.28 -6.15 8.05
C TYR A 86 -15.70 -4.88 7.40
N TYR A 87 -16.28 -3.71 7.65
CA TYR A 87 -15.75 -2.45 7.10
C TYR A 87 -14.40 -2.04 7.72
N ALA A 88 -14.15 -2.37 8.98
CA ALA A 88 -12.83 -2.20 9.56
C ALA A 88 -11.77 -3.09 8.88
N GLU A 89 -12.11 -4.35 8.59
CA GLU A 89 -11.23 -5.26 7.84
C GLU A 89 -10.92 -4.73 6.43
N LEU A 90 -11.93 -4.23 5.70
CA LEU A 90 -11.71 -3.57 4.40
C LEU A 90 -10.79 -2.35 4.52
N THR A 91 -10.95 -1.56 5.59
CA THR A 91 -10.09 -0.39 5.82
C THR A 91 -8.63 -0.81 6.09
N PHE A 92 -8.40 -1.92 6.78
CA PHE A 92 -7.06 -2.49 6.95
C PHE A 92 -6.46 -2.96 5.62
N ASP A 93 -7.25 -3.60 4.75
CA ASP A 93 -6.81 -4.01 3.41
C ASP A 93 -6.36 -2.81 2.57
N GLU A 94 -7.14 -1.72 2.56
CA GLU A 94 -6.81 -0.49 1.84
C GLU A 94 -5.55 0.18 2.42
N LEU A 95 -5.44 0.26 3.75
CA LEU A 95 -4.25 0.79 4.41
C LEU A 95 -3.01 -0.05 4.07
N GLY A 96 -3.13 -1.38 4.06
CA GLY A 96 -2.05 -2.27 3.64
C GLY A 96 -1.62 -2.04 2.19
N GLY A 97 -2.59 -1.79 1.30
CA GLY A 97 -2.34 -1.40 -0.09
C GLY A 97 -1.57 -0.07 -0.22
N ILE A 98 -1.98 0.96 0.54
CA ILE A 98 -1.31 2.27 0.59
C ILE A 98 0.16 2.11 1.03
N LEU A 99 0.41 1.35 2.10
CA LEU A 99 1.76 1.10 2.60
C LEU A 99 2.61 0.37 1.55
N ILE A 100 2.10 -0.70 0.94
CA ILE A 100 2.84 -1.44 -0.10
C ILE A 100 3.13 -0.52 -1.29
N ASN A 101 2.17 0.31 -1.70
CA ASN A 101 2.38 1.27 -2.79
C ASN A 101 3.51 2.26 -2.48
N PHE A 102 3.46 2.89 -1.30
CA PHE A 102 4.49 3.81 -0.86
C PHE A 102 5.85 3.14 -0.68
N GLY A 103 5.89 1.91 -0.17
CA GLY A 103 7.11 1.11 -0.04
C GLY A 103 7.76 0.81 -1.40
N SER A 104 6.96 0.50 -2.43
CA SER A 104 7.45 0.28 -3.79
C SER A 104 7.98 1.56 -4.43
N LEU A 105 7.30 2.69 -4.20
CA LEU A 105 7.78 4.00 -4.64
C LEU A 105 9.10 4.38 -3.95
N ALA A 106 9.23 4.15 -2.63
CA ALA A 106 10.48 4.36 -1.91
C ALA A 106 11.62 3.49 -2.46
N PHE A 107 11.33 2.23 -2.83
CA PHE A 107 12.31 1.33 -3.42
C PHE A 107 12.84 1.84 -4.76
N VAL A 108 11.92 2.27 -5.64
CA VAL A 108 12.29 2.83 -6.95
C VAL A 108 13.05 4.14 -6.79
N THR A 109 12.63 4.99 -5.86
CA THR A 109 13.35 6.23 -5.54
C THR A 109 14.78 5.93 -5.13
N ALA A 110 14.98 4.95 -4.24
CA ALA A 110 16.32 4.54 -3.82
C ALA A 110 17.17 4.02 -4.98
N TRP A 111 16.57 3.21 -5.85
CA TRP A 111 17.25 2.66 -7.03
C TRP A 111 17.68 3.74 -8.02
N VAL A 112 16.78 4.65 -8.40
CA VAL A 112 17.05 5.67 -9.42
C VAL A 112 17.92 6.81 -8.90
N SER A 113 17.77 7.18 -7.62
CA SER A 113 18.60 8.22 -7.00
C SER A 113 19.98 7.73 -6.57
N HIS A 114 20.19 6.41 -6.56
CA HIS A 114 21.35 5.75 -5.94
C HIS A 114 21.53 6.09 -4.44
N ASP A 115 20.50 6.65 -3.78
CA ASP A 115 20.44 6.81 -2.34
C ASP A 115 19.70 5.64 -1.71
N TRP A 116 20.40 4.81 -0.94
CA TRP A 116 19.82 3.65 -0.29
C TRP A 116 19.07 3.96 1.00
N SER A 117 19.09 5.21 1.48
CA SER A 117 18.40 5.63 2.70
C SER A 117 16.89 5.25 2.74
N PRO A 118 16.11 5.30 1.63
CA PRO A 118 14.69 4.98 1.66
C PRO A 118 14.38 3.48 1.73
N LEU A 119 15.37 2.59 1.60
CA LEU A 119 15.15 1.14 1.64
C LEU A 119 14.57 0.66 2.97
N PHE A 120 14.92 1.32 4.08
CA PHE A 120 14.32 1.01 5.37
C PHE A 120 12.80 1.25 5.35
N ALA A 121 12.36 2.35 4.75
CA ALA A 121 10.93 2.65 4.58
C ALA A 121 10.25 1.61 3.67
N THR A 122 10.90 1.14 2.59
CA THR A 122 10.39 0.04 1.78
C THR A 122 10.10 -1.21 2.60
N VAL A 123 11.11 -1.68 3.35
CA VAL A 123 10.99 -2.91 4.14
C VAL A 123 9.88 -2.76 5.19
N LEU A 124 9.90 -1.66 5.94
CA LEU A 124 8.91 -1.42 6.98
C LEU A 124 7.49 -1.40 6.42
N ASN A 125 7.26 -0.65 5.33
CA ASN A 125 5.94 -0.55 4.73
C ASN A 125 5.45 -1.88 4.13
N TYR A 126 6.34 -2.67 3.52
CA TYR A 126 5.98 -4.00 3.03
C TYR A 126 5.63 -4.96 4.15
N VAL A 127 6.39 -4.96 5.24
CA VAL A 127 6.13 -5.81 6.40
C VAL A 127 4.79 -5.45 7.01
N ILE A 128 4.55 -4.17 7.32
CA ILE A 128 3.29 -3.72 7.92
C ILE A 128 2.13 -3.99 6.95
N GLY A 129 2.26 -3.59 5.68
CA GLY A 129 1.22 -3.80 4.68
C GLY A 129 0.88 -5.28 4.47
N TYR A 130 1.88 -6.17 4.49
CA TYR A 130 1.66 -7.62 4.42
C TYR A 130 0.79 -8.15 5.59
N PHE A 131 0.97 -7.59 6.80
CA PHE A 131 0.20 -8.00 7.97
C PHE A 131 -1.20 -7.38 8.03
N LEU A 132 -1.41 -6.20 7.43
CA LEU A 132 -2.72 -5.57 7.38
C LEU A 132 -3.63 -6.16 6.30
N ILE A 133 -3.07 -6.63 5.19
CA ILE A 133 -3.87 -7.28 4.14
C ILE A 133 -4.35 -8.65 4.62
N ARG A 134 -5.66 -8.85 4.53
CA ARG A 134 -6.38 -10.08 4.81
C ARG A 134 -5.76 -11.25 4.07
N LYS A 135 -5.35 -12.25 4.84
CA LYS A 135 -4.98 -13.58 4.34
C LYS A 135 -6.26 -14.38 4.15
N SER A 136 -6.92 -14.19 3.01
CA SER A 136 -8.14 -14.93 2.68
C SER A 136 -7.88 -16.39 2.30
#